data_AF-A0A3N4RX18-F1
#
_entry.id   AF-A0A3N4RX18-F1
#
_cell.length_a   1.000
_cell.length_b   1.000
_cell.length_c   1.000
_cell.angle_alpha   90.00
_cell.angle_beta   90.00
_cell.angle_gamma   90.00
#
_symmetry.space_group_name_H-M   'P 1'
#
loop_
_entity.id
_entity.type
_entity.pdbx_description
1 polymer ?
#
loop_
_entity_poly.entity_id
_entity_poly.type
_entity_poly.pdbx_seq_one_letter_code
_entity_poly.pdbx_strand_id
1 'polypeptide(L)'
;MTGPVLPALRHQLVAAVLTLAAPGLQDDAFDPAPLLATLFGEACDADDPLPWIGHTLRTGEEAALTADLGAALRTLLTTLPPDPRPTDHLHSPAWPPVTTAAARLARTLVANDHHTTD
;
A
#
# COMPACT_ATOMS: atom_id res chain seq x y z
N MET A 1 -11.65 -3.04 -23.79
CA MET A 1 -11.22 -2.58 -22.45
C MET A 1 -9.76 -2.19 -22.54
N THR A 2 -9.47 -0.90 -22.63
CA THR A 2 -8.12 -0.38 -22.43
C THR A 2 -7.92 -0.25 -20.91
N GLY A 3 -7.11 -1.14 -20.33
CA GLY A 3 -6.70 -1.03 -18.93
C GLY A 3 -5.85 0.22 -18.69
N PRO A 4 -5.66 0.63 -17.42
CA PRO A 4 -4.81 1.76 -17.07
C PRO A 4 -3.36 1.55 -17.58
N VAL A 5 -2.74 2.65 -18.03
CA VAL A 5 -1.35 2.66 -18.50
C VAL A 5 -0.36 2.66 -17.32
N LEU A 6 0.86 2.16 -17.51
CA LEU A 6 1.88 2.03 -16.44
C LEU A 6 2.07 3.28 -15.56
N PRO A 7 2.12 4.53 -16.09
CA PRO A 7 2.19 5.72 -15.25
C PRO A 7 0.99 5.92 -14.31
N ALA A 8 -0.21 5.53 -14.76
CA ALA A 8 -1.43 5.60 -13.95
C ALA A 8 -1.41 4.55 -12.83
N LEU A 9 -0.95 3.33 -13.12
CA LEU A 9 -0.84 2.27 -12.12
C LEU A 9 0.18 2.62 -11.02
N ARG A 10 1.34 3.19 -11.39
CA ARG A 10 2.31 3.68 -10.39
C ARG A 10 1.71 4.79 -9.54
N HIS A 11 1.01 5.75 -10.15
CA HIS A 11 0.34 6.81 -9.40
C HIS A 11 -0.69 6.24 -8.41
N GLN A 12 -1.49 5.26 -8.82
CA GLN A 12 -2.45 4.58 -7.95
C GLN A 12 -1.78 3.90 -6.75
N LEU A 13 -0.68 3.16 -6.98
CA LEU A 13 0.11 2.57 -5.90
C LEU A 13 0.61 3.62 -4.92
N VAL A 14 1.27 4.68 -5.42
CA VAL A 14 1.85 5.74 -4.59
C VAL A 14 0.76 6.46 -3.78
N ALA A 15 -0.37 6.77 -4.39
CA ALA A 15 -1.50 7.38 -3.71
C ALA A 15 -2.07 6.48 -2.61
N ALA A 16 -2.19 5.18 -2.86
CA ALA A 16 -2.68 4.24 -1.86
C ALA A 16 -1.76 4.14 -0.64
N VAL A 17 -0.45 4.03 -0.88
CA VAL A 17 0.56 3.96 0.18
C VAL A 17 0.62 5.25 1.00
N LEU A 18 0.58 6.42 0.34
CA LEU A 18 0.55 7.72 1.02
C LEU A 18 -0.68 7.88 1.90
N THR A 19 -1.84 7.41 1.42
CA THR A 19 -3.10 7.46 2.16
C THR A 19 -3.04 6.57 3.41
N LEU A 20 -2.50 5.35 3.28
CA LEU A 20 -2.27 4.46 4.44
C LEU A 20 -1.22 5.00 5.43
N ALA A 21 -0.26 5.77 4.95
CA ALA A 21 0.77 6.39 5.78
C ALA A 21 0.29 7.63 6.56
N ALA A 22 -0.90 8.14 6.28
CA ALA A 22 -1.42 9.40 6.82
C ALA A 22 -2.48 9.18 7.91
N PRO A 23 -2.11 8.91 9.18
CA PRO A 23 -3.07 8.66 10.25
C PRO A 23 -4.03 9.83 10.52
N GLY A 24 -3.66 11.07 10.16
CA GLY A 24 -4.56 12.23 10.24
C GLY A 24 -5.74 12.20 9.26
N LEU A 25 -5.72 11.30 8.26
CA LEU A 25 -6.82 11.09 7.30
C LEU A 25 -7.67 9.85 7.65
N GLN A 26 -7.34 9.15 8.75
CA GLN A 26 -7.93 7.85 9.10
C GLN A 26 -8.93 8.02 10.25
N ASP A 27 -10.04 8.69 9.97
CA ASP A 27 -11.17 8.83 10.88
C ASP A 27 -12.18 7.67 10.76
N ASP A 28 -13.30 7.74 11.49
CA ASP A 28 -14.33 6.68 11.49
C ASP A 28 -14.98 6.43 10.10
N ALA A 29 -14.85 7.37 9.15
CA ALA A 29 -15.36 7.22 7.79
C ALA A 29 -14.32 6.66 6.82
N PHE A 30 -13.07 6.50 7.26
CA PHE A 30 -11.99 5.96 6.45
C PHE A 30 -12.20 4.48 6.15
N ASP A 31 -12.34 4.15 4.87
CA ASP A 31 -12.40 2.77 4.38
C ASP A 31 -11.04 2.33 3.79
N PRO A 32 -10.32 1.40 4.43
CA PRO A 32 -9.07 0.90 3.90
C PRO A 32 -9.25 -0.08 2.73
N ALA A 33 -10.45 -0.66 2.52
CA ALA A 33 -10.66 -1.74 1.56
C ALA A 33 -10.21 -1.42 0.11
N PRO A 34 -10.49 -0.22 -0.45
CA PRO A 34 -9.99 0.14 -1.78
C PRO A 34 -8.46 0.22 -1.87
N LEU A 35 -7.81 0.62 -0.79
CA LEU A 35 -6.35 0.71 -0.71
C LEU A 35 -5.73 -0.69 -0.65
N LEU A 36 -6.32 -1.59 0.15
CA LEU A 36 -5.91 -3.00 0.19
C LEU A 36 -6.09 -3.66 -1.18
N ALA A 37 -7.23 -3.42 -1.85
CA ALA A 37 -7.46 -3.96 -3.19
C ALA A 37 -6.42 -3.46 -4.22
N THR A 38 -5.91 -2.24 -4.06
CA THR A 38 -4.84 -1.70 -4.90
C THR A 38 -3.50 -2.39 -4.62
N LEU A 39 -3.22 -2.71 -3.35
CA LEU A 39 -1.96 -3.32 -2.90
C LEU A 39 -1.89 -4.83 -3.12
N PHE A 40 -3.01 -5.49 -3.42
CA PHE A 40 -3.10 -6.92 -3.74
C PHE A 40 -3.78 -7.14 -5.09
N GLY A 41 -3.53 -6.26 -6.05
CA GLY A 41 -4.29 -6.18 -7.29
C GLY A 41 -3.47 -5.66 -8.47
N GLU A 42 -4.11 -4.89 -9.34
CA GLU A 42 -3.54 -4.55 -10.66
C GLU A 42 -2.39 -3.53 -10.61
N ALA A 43 -2.20 -2.82 -9.51
CA ALA A 43 -1.11 -1.86 -9.35
C ALA A 43 0.11 -2.46 -8.64
N CYS A 44 -0.08 -3.45 -7.78
CA CYS A 44 0.97 -4.20 -7.12
C CYS A 44 0.37 -5.44 -6.46
N ASP A 45 1.17 -6.49 -6.28
CA ASP A 45 0.90 -7.56 -5.34
C ASP A 45 1.91 -7.48 -4.19
N ALA A 46 1.45 -7.07 -3.01
CA ALA A 46 2.29 -6.96 -1.83
C ALA A 46 2.72 -8.32 -1.25
N ASP A 47 2.09 -9.44 -1.64
CA ASP A 47 2.58 -10.78 -1.28
C ASP A 47 3.69 -11.27 -2.23
N ASP A 48 3.72 -10.78 -3.47
CA ASP A 48 4.77 -11.07 -4.45
C ASP A 48 5.18 -9.79 -5.23
N PRO A 49 5.96 -8.89 -4.61
CA PRO A 49 6.27 -7.59 -5.22
C PRO A 49 7.40 -7.64 -6.25
N LEU A 50 8.21 -8.71 -6.29
CA LEU A 50 9.37 -8.78 -7.19
C LEU A 50 9.02 -8.69 -8.70
N PRO A 51 7.97 -9.36 -9.20
CA PRO A 51 7.53 -9.22 -10.58
C PRO A 51 7.11 -7.81 -10.99
N TRP A 52 6.84 -6.92 -10.03
CA TRP A 52 6.37 -5.56 -10.28
C TRP A 52 7.50 -4.55 -10.51
N ILE A 53 8.76 -4.97 -10.36
CA ILE A 53 9.93 -4.16 -10.70
C ILE A 53 9.98 -3.94 -12.22
N GLY A 54 10.09 -2.67 -12.64
CA GLY A 54 10.01 -2.26 -14.04
C GLY A 54 8.58 -1.97 -14.53
N HIS A 55 7.57 -2.28 -13.70
CA HIS A 55 6.17 -1.92 -13.95
C HIS A 55 5.77 -0.74 -13.07
N THR A 56 5.31 -1.01 -11.84
CA THR A 56 4.90 -0.01 -10.87
C THR A 56 5.94 0.23 -9.79
N LEU A 57 6.82 -0.75 -9.54
CA LEU A 57 8.00 -0.61 -8.68
C LEU A 57 9.24 -0.37 -9.54
N ARG A 58 10.23 0.34 -8.99
CA ARG A 58 11.46 0.73 -9.70
C ARG A 58 12.71 0.06 -9.16
N THR A 59 12.74 -0.28 -7.88
CA THR A 59 13.94 -0.79 -7.22
C THR A 59 13.64 -2.02 -6.39
N GLY A 60 14.68 -2.80 -6.09
CA GLY A 60 14.57 -3.91 -5.14
C GLY A 60 14.21 -3.44 -3.73
N GLU A 61 14.57 -2.20 -3.36
CA GLU A 61 14.17 -1.59 -2.08
C GLU A 61 12.66 -1.32 -2.04
N GLU A 62 12.09 -0.77 -3.11
CA GLU A 62 10.62 -0.60 -3.21
C GLU A 62 9.91 -1.95 -3.08
N ALA A 63 10.44 -3.01 -3.71
CA ALA A 63 9.87 -4.35 -3.59
C ALA A 63 9.97 -4.92 -2.16
N ALA A 64 11.12 -4.79 -1.51
CA ALA A 64 11.30 -5.25 -0.13
C ALA A 64 10.36 -4.53 0.84
N LEU A 65 10.23 -3.21 0.74
CA LEU A 65 9.32 -2.43 1.59
C LEU A 65 7.85 -2.70 1.29
N THR A 66 7.52 -3.07 0.04
CA THR A 66 6.18 -3.51 -0.32
C THR A 66 5.86 -4.87 0.29
N ALA A 67 6.82 -5.81 0.32
CA ALA A 67 6.67 -7.09 1.02
C ALA A 67 6.46 -6.89 2.54
N ASP A 68 7.22 -5.98 3.16
CA ASP A 68 7.05 -5.63 4.58
C ASP A 68 5.63 -5.10 4.87
N LEU A 69 5.10 -4.25 3.99
CA LEU A 69 3.73 -3.76 4.07
C LEU A 69 2.72 -4.90 3.88
N GLY A 70 2.93 -5.79 2.92
CA GLY A 70 2.11 -6.98 2.69
C GLY A 70 2.04 -7.87 3.94
N ALA A 71 3.17 -8.15 4.57
CA ALA A 71 3.23 -8.93 5.81
C ALA A 71 2.47 -8.27 6.97
N ALA A 72 2.57 -6.95 7.12
CA ALA A 72 1.81 -6.20 8.12
C ALA A 72 0.30 -6.26 7.84
N LEU A 73 -0.12 -6.12 6.58
CA LEU A 73 -1.52 -6.25 6.17
C LEU A 73 -2.05 -7.66 6.38
N ARG A 74 -1.28 -8.71 6.07
CA ARG A 74 -1.67 -10.10 6.37
C ARG A 74 -1.87 -10.32 7.86
N THR A 75 -0.96 -9.79 8.69
CA THR A 75 -1.12 -9.84 10.15
C THR A 75 -2.41 -9.15 10.58
N LEU A 76 -2.68 -7.94 10.09
CA LEU A 76 -3.93 -7.22 10.35
C LEU A 76 -5.15 -8.08 9.97
N LEU A 77 -5.20 -8.60 8.74
CA LEU A 77 -6.34 -9.38 8.24
C LEU A 77 -6.63 -10.62 9.09
N THR A 78 -5.61 -11.26 9.69
CA THR A 78 -5.83 -12.39 10.62
C THR A 78 -6.43 -12.00 11.96
N THR A 79 -6.37 -10.72 12.34
CA THR A 79 -6.95 -10.21 13.60
C THR A 79 -8.39 -9.74 13.46
N LEU A 80 -8.89 -9.62 12.23
CA LEU A 80 -10.20 -9.06 11.94
C LEU A 80 -11.32 -10.10 12.06
N PRO A 81 -12.56 -9.67 12.36
CA PRO A 81 -13.73 -10.54 12.27
C PRO A 81 -14.01 -10.95 10.81
N PRO A 82 -14.84 -12.00 10.57
CA PRO A 82 -15.12 -12.51 9.22
C PRO A 82 -15.77 -11.54 8.23
N ASP A 83 -16.40 -10.47 8.71
CA ASP A 83 -17.00 -9.39 7.91
C ASP A 83 -16.64 -8.04 8.55
N PRO A 84 -15.39 -7.58 8.36
CA PRO A 84 -14.87 -6.43 9.07
C PRO A 84 -15.46 -5.14 8.50
N ARG A 85 -15.92 -4.28 9.40
CA ARG A 85 -16.27 -2.90 9.06
C ARG A 85 -14.99 -2.07 8.95
N PRO A 86 -15.04 -0.91 8.26
CA PRO A 86 -13.90 0.00 8.17
C PRO A 86 -13.26 0.32 9.54
N THR A 87 -14.09 0.63 10.54
CA THR A 87 -13.64 0.92 11.91
C THR A 87 -12.94 -0.26 12.60
N ASP A 88 -13.22 -1.50 12.21
CA ASP A 88 -12.61 -2.68 12.83
C ASP A 88 -11.12 -2.79 12.44
N HIS A 89 -10.72 -2.23 11.29
CA HIS A 89 -9.33 -2.12 10.89
C HIS A 89 -8.57 -1.13 11.78
N LEU A 90 -9.11 0.09 11.92
CA LEU A 90 -8.47 1.17 12.67
C LEU A 90 -8.31 0.85 14.17
N HIS A 91 -9.28 0.13 14.74
CA HIS A 91 -9.23 -0.29 16.14
C HIS A 91 -8.38 -1.54 16.38
N SER A 92 -7.91 -2.22 15.32
CA SER A 92 -7.04 -3.38 15.50
C SER A 92 -5.69 -2.95 16.07
N PRO A 93 -5.14 -3.68 17.06
CA PRO A 93 -3.77 -3.45 17.53
C PRO A 93 -2.71 -3.70 16.44
N ALA A 94 -3.08 -4.36 15.34
CA ALA A 94 -2.21 -4.58 14.18
C ALA A 94 -2.21 -3.40 13.18
N TRP A 95 -3.04 -2.36 13.38
CA TRP A 95 -3.09 -1.19 12.49
C TRP A 95 -1.83 -0.30 12.53
N PRO A 96 -1.26 0.05 13.70
CA PRO A 96 -0.07 0.90 13.74
C PRO A 96 1.14 0.33 12.97
N PRO A 97 1.45 -0.99 13.03
CA PRO A 97 2.45 -1.59 12.13
C PRO A 97 2.21 -1.35 10.64
N VAL A 98 0.95 -1.42 10.17
CA VAL A 98 0.59 -1.16 8.77
C VAL A 98 0.91 0.27 8.38
N THR A 99 0.46 1.25 9.17
CA THR A 99 0.75 2.68 8.91
C THR A 99 2.25 2.98 8.93
N THR A 100 3.01 2.29 9.80
CA THR A 100 4.46 2.44 9.90
C THR A 100 5.18 1.89 8.67
N ALA A 101 4.79 0.69 8.21
CA ALA A 101 5.32 0.09 6.98
C ALA A 101 4.97 0.97 5.76
N ALA A 102 3.72 1.43 5.66
CA ALA A 102 3.27 2.33 4.62
C ALA A 102 4.08 3.64 4.61
N ALA A 103 4.34 4.25 5.77
CA ALA A 103 5.13 5.46 5.85
C ALA A 103 6.60 5.27 5.42
N ARG A 104 7.18 4.09 5.66
CA ARG A 104 8.52 3.75 5.16
C ARG A 104 8.52 3.64 3.64
N LEU A 105 7.60 2.85 3.09
CA LEU A 105 7.45 2.68 1.65
C LEU A 105 7.16 4.01 0.95
N ALA A 106 6.25 4.83 1.49
CA ALA A 106 5.91 6.14 0.96
C ALA A 106 7.14 7.03 0.75
N ARG A 107 8.04 7.11 1.73
CA ARG A 107 9.26 7.91 1.63
C ARG A 107 10.15 7.43 0.48
N THR A 108 10.33 6.13 0.34
CA THR A 108 11.13 5.54 -0.73
C THR A 108 10.50 5.76 -2.10
N LEU A 109 9.19 5.55 -2.24
CA LEU A 109 8.45 5.79 -3.49
C LEU A 109 8.58 7.25 -3.96
N VAL A 110 8.33 8.21 -3.06
CA VAL A 110 8.43 9.64 -3.36
C VAL A 110 9.86 10.04 -3.71
N ALA A 111 10.85 9.54 -2.97
CA ALA A 111 12.25 9.81 -3.28
C ALA A 111 12.63 9.31 -4.68
N ASN A 112 12.22 8.10 -5.05
CA ASN A 112 12.51 7.53 -6.37
C ASN A 112 11.72 8.24 -7.49
N ASP A 113 10.52 8.74 -7.20
CA ASP A 113 9.73 9.56 -8.12
C ASP A 113 10.42 10.87 -8.46
N HIS A 114 11.00 11.57 -7.47
CA HIS A 114 11.73 12.81 -7.71
C HIS A 114 13.07 12.60 -8.45
N HIS A 115 13.77 11.47 -8.23
CA HIS A 115 15.04 11.18 -8.92
C HIS A 115 14.88 10.84 -10.42
N THR A 116 13.66 10.58 -10.90
CA THR A 116 13.42 10.23 -12.32
C THR A 116 13.10 11.46 -13.17
N THR A 117 13.02 12.64 -12.54
CA THR A 117 12.73 13.94 -13.19
C THR A 117 13.98 14.79 -13.48
N ASP A 118 15.18 14.32 -13.15
CA ASP A 118 16.48 14.88 -13.57
C ASP A 118 17.09 14.05 -14.72
#